data_AF-A0A351UVE2-F1
#
_entry.id   AF-A0A351UVE2-F1
#
_cell.length_a   1.000
_cell.length_b   1.000
_cell.length_c   1.000
_cell.angle_alpha   90.00
_cell.angle_beta   90.00
_cell.angle_gamma   90.00
#
_symmetry.space_group_name_H-M   'P 1'
#
loop_
_entity.id
_entity.type
_entity.pdbx_description
1 polymer ?
#
loop_
_entity_poly.entity_id
_entity_poly.type
_entity_poly.pdbx_seq_one_letter_code
_entity_poly.pdbx_strand_id
1 'polypeptide(L)'
;DFRPSYLKILEFVEALPVRPVVGAFTATATKEVREDMLDILMLQEPKVVTTGYDRPNLFLGVQTPKNKYAAAKAFLAEHPEQSGIIYCLTRKLVEEVCDRLAAEGYSVTRYHAGLADA
;
A
#
# COMPACT_ATOMS: atom_id res chain seq x y z
N ASP A 1 -7.92 -2.92 5.47
CA ASP A 1 -7.43 -3.09 6.85
C ASP A 1 -7.91 -1.91 7.66
N PHE A 2 -8.83 -2.12 8.58
CA PHE A 2 -9.38 -1.08 9.44
C PHE A 2 -8.85 -1.32 10.86
N ARG A 3 -8.29 -0.28 11.49
CA ARG A 3 -7.82 -0.37 12.87
C ARG A 3 -8.91 0.19 13.79
N PRO A 4 -9.50 -0.62 14.69
CA PRO A 4 -10.55 -0.15 15.61
C PRO A 4 -10.13 1.05 16.46
N SER A 5 -8.83 1.20 16.74
CA SER A 5 -8.28 2.35 17.45
C SER A 5 -8.56 3.70 16.79
N TYR A 6 -8.80 3.75 15.46
CA TYR A 6 -9.16 5.00 14.79
C TYR A 6 -10.50 5.58 15.28
N LEU A 7 -11.43 4.74 15.76
CA LEU A 7 -12.71 5.21 16.30
C LEU A 7 -12.53 6.06 17.56
N LYS A 8 -11.44 5.85 18.31
CA LYS A 8 -11.13 6.58 19.53
C LYS A 8 -10.64 8.01 19.28
N ILE A 9 -10.37 8.39 18.03
CA ILE A 9 -9.98 9.77 17.70
C ILE A 9 -11.13 10.72 18.04
N LEU A 10 -12.38 10.33 17.74
CA LEU A 10 -13.53 11.16 18.06
C LEU A 10 -13.69 11.33 19.57
N GLU A 11 -13.57 10.25 20.34
CA GLU A 11 -13.61 10.29 21.82
C GLU A 11 -12.58 11.28 22.38
N PHE A 12 -11.35 11.27 21.85
CA PHE A 12 -10.32 12.23 22.24
C PHE A 12 -10.69 13.67 21.91
N VAL A 13 -11.21 13.92 20.70
CA VAL A 13 -11.60 15.26 20.26
C VAL A 13 -12.77 15.81 21.11
N GLU A 14 -13.73 14.96 21.46
CA GLU A 14 -14.89 15.32 22.30
C GLU A 14 -14.52 15.55 23.78
N ALA A 15 -13.46 14.91 24.26
CA ALA A 15 -12.97 15.12 25.63
C ALA A 15 -12.28 16.48 25.83
N LEU A 16 -11.97 17.21 24.76
CA LEU A 16 -11.36 18.54 24.85
C LEU A 16 -12.40 19.59 25.30
N PRO A 17 -12.04 20.53 26.19
CA PRO A 17 -12.99 21.56 26.66
C PRO A 17 -13.63 22.40 25.55
N VAL A 18 -12.91 22.56 24.44
CA VAL A 18 -13.38 23.21 23.20
C VAL A 18 -12.95 22.33 22.04
N ARG A 19 -13.89 21.99 21.15
CA ARG A 19 -13.60 21.20 19.96
C ARG A 19 -12.65 21.97 19.03
N PRO A 20 -11.46 21.44 18.71
CA PRO A 20 -10.56 22.08 17.76
C PRO A 20 -11.06 21.92 16.32
N VAL A 21 -10.46 22.67 15.40
CA VAL A 21 -10.59 22.39 13.96
C VAL A 21 -9.91 21.05 13.69
N VAL A 22 -10.66 20.10 13.12
CA VAL A 22 -10.15 18.76 12.77
C VAL A 22 -9.99 18.66 11.25
N GLY A 23 -8.81 18.23 10.81
CA GLY A 23 -8.52 17.93 9.41
C GLY A 23 -8.09 16.47 9.26
N ALA A 24 -8.49 15.84 8.17
CA ALA A 24 -8.12 14.47 7.84
C ALA A 24 -7.49 14.41 6.45
N PHE A 25 -6.33 13.75 6.35
CA PHE A 25 -5.53 13.70 5.13
C PHE A 25 -5.16 12.25 4.83
N THR A 26 -5.34 11.83 3.58
CA THR A 26 -5.00 10.49 3.10
C THR A 26 -4.54 10.55 1.66
N ALA A 27 -3.58 9.70 1.29
CA ALA A 27 -3.11 9.57 -0.08
C ALA A 27 -4.03 8.70 -0.94
N THR A 28 -4.76 7.76 -0.32
CA THR A 28 -5.59 6.78 -1.00
C THR A 28 -6.94 6.68 -0.30
N ALA A 29 -7.98 7.29 -0.87
CA ALA A 29 -9.36 7.11 -0.42
C ALA A 29 -10.29 7.04 -1.63
N THR A 30 -11.09 5.99 -1.68
CA THR A 30 -12.26 5.96 -2.56
C THR A 30 -13.31 6.94 -2.03
N LYS A 31 -14.38 7.16 -2.79
CA LYS A 31 -15.50 8.01 -2.36
C LYS A 31 -16.08 7.53 -1.02
N GLU A 32 -16.26 6.23 -0.88
CA GLU A 32 -16.84 5.57 0.29
C GLU A 32 -15.92 5.73 1.50
N VAL A 33 -14.62 5.46 1.35
CA VAL A 33 -13.64 5.65 2.44
C VAL A 33 -13.59 7.09 2.92
N ARG A 34 -13.72 8.05 1.99
CA ARG A 34 -13.77 9.47 2.33
C ARG A 34 -15.03 9.80 3.12
N GLU A 35 -16.20 9.32 2.69
CA GLU A 35 -17.47 9.53 3.38
C GLU A 35 -17.43 8.94 4.80
N ASP A 36 -16.94 7.70 4.95
CA ASP A 36 -16.72 7.07 6.25
C ASP A 36 -15.80 7.91 7.15
N MET A 37 -14.71 8.46 6.60
CA MET A 37 -13.80 9.33 7.36
C MET A 37 -14.47 10.63 7.84
N LEU A 38 -15.32 11.26 7.02
CA LEU A 38 -16.05 12.46 7.41
C LEU A 38 -17.01 12.16 8.56
N ASP A 39 -17.72 11.03 8.48
CA ASP A 39 -18.72 10.60 9.45
C ASP A 39 -18.08 10.15 10.77
N ILE A 40 -17.06 9.29 10.72
CA ILE A 40 -16.36 8.77 11.91
C ILE A 40 -15.72 9.91 12.71
N LEU A 41 -15.16 10.92 12.03
CA LEU A 41 -14.51 12.06 12.69
C LEU A 41 -15.48 13.19 13.03
N MET A 42 -16.75 13.09 12.60
CA MET A 42 -17.77 14.13 12.69
C MET A 42 -17.25 15.50 12.26
N LEU A 43 -16.65 15.56 11.07
CA LEU A 43 -16.06 16.80 10.57
C LEU A 43 -17.16 17.86 10.35
N GLN A 44 -16.96 19.04 10.92
CA GLN A 44 -17.94 20.13 10.88
C GLN A 44 -17.67 21.00 9.65
N GLU A 45 -18.62 21.01 8.70
CA GLU A 45 -18.55 21.78 7.45
C GLU A 45 -17.19 21.67 6.71
N PRO A 46 -16.67 20.45 6.46
CA PRO A 46 -15.32 20.28 5.95
C PRO A 46 -15.20 20.76 4.50
N LYS A 47 -14.10 21.46 4.22
CA LYS A 47 -13.66 21.63 2.83
C LYS A 47 -13.09 20.32 2.32
N VAL A 48 -13.80 19.67 1.40
CA VAL A 48 -13.33 18.44 0.76
C VAL A 48 -12.54 18.75 -0.50
N VAL A 49 -11.28 18.29 -0.54
CA VAL A 49 -10.40 18.43 -1.70
C VAL A 49 -9.93 17.05 -2.14
N THR A 50 -10.01 16.78 -3.43
CA THR A 50 -9.47 15.56 -4.03
C THR A 50 -8.62 15.96 -5.23
N THR A 51 -7.35 15.61 -5.21
CA THR A 51 -6.44 15.81 -6.33
C THR A 51 -6.46 14.61 -7.26
N GLY A 52 -6.01 14.79 -8.50
CA GLY A 52 -5.83 13.67 -9.43
C GLY A 52 -4.89 12.61 -8.85
N TYR A 53 -5.20 11.35 -9.13
CA TYR A 53 -4.38 10.18 -8.78
C TYR A 53 -3.62 9.64 -10.00
N ASP A 54 -3.77 10.27 -11.16
CA ASP A 54 -3.08 9.86 -12.37
C ASP A 54 -1.56 10.04 -12.23
N ARG A 55 -0.83 9.07 -12.75
CA ARG A 55 0.62 9.01 -12.76
C ARG A 55 1.04 8.70 -14.19
N PRO A 56 1.12 9.71 -15.07
CA PRO A 56 1.37 9.51 -16.50
C PRO A 56 2.75 8.88 -16.78
N ASN A 57 3.64 8.89 -15.79
CA ASN A 57 4.94 8.25 -15.83
C ASN A 57 4.89 6.74 -15.51
N LEU A 58 3.72 6.16 -15.19
CA LEU A 58 3.56 4.75 -14.88
C LEU A 58 2.85 4.02 -16.03
N PHE A 59 3.45 2.93 -16.50
CA PHE A 59 2.80 1.98 -17.40
C PHE A 59 2.09 0.89 -16.59
N LEU A 60 0.83 0.62 -16.91
CA LEU A 60 0.04 -0.45 -16.30
C LEU A 60 -0.21 -1.56 -17.31
N GLY A 61 0.31 -2.76 -17.04
CA GLY A 61 0.13 -3.95 -17.85
C GLY A 61 -0.42 -5.12 -17.05
N VAL A 62 -1.26 -5.95 -17.67
CA VAL A 62 -1.82 -7.16 -17.06
C VAL A 62 -1.48 -8.37 -17.92
N GLN A 63 -0.99 -9.44 -17.29
CA GLN A 63 -0.66 -10.70 -17.96
C GLN A 63 -1.24 -11.89 -17.17
N THR A 64 -1.61 -12.95 -17.88
CA THR A 64 -2.14 -14.20 -17.29
C THR A 64 -1.25 -15.38 -17.67
N PRO A 65 0.01 -15.44 -17.20
CA PRO A 65 0.96 -16.47 -17.60
C PRO A 65 0.60 -17.83 -16.98
N LYS A 66 0.86 -18.92 -17.72
CA LYS A 66 0.78 -20.29 -17.18
C LYS A 66 1.80 -20.51 -16.06
N ASN A 67 2.99 -19.92 -16.18
CA ASN A 67 4.05 -19.96 -15.19
C ASN A 67 4.44 -18.53 -14.79
N LYS A 68 3.99 -18.09 -13.61
CA LYS A 68 4.23 -16.74 -13.08
C LYS A 68 5.70 -16.45 -12.84
N TYR A 69 6.47 -17.43 -12.35
CA TYR A 69 7.90 -17.24 -12.11
C TYR A 69 8.67 -17.03 -13.42
N ALA A 70 8.40 -17.85 -14.44
CA ALA A 70 9.06 -17.70 -15.73
C ALA A 70 8.76 -16.34 -16.38
N ALA A 71 7.51 -15.86 -16.27
CA ALA A 71 7.12 -14.54 -16.75
C ALA A 71 7.82 -13.41 -15.97
N ALA A 72 7.88 -13.50 -14.63
CA ALA A 72 8.60 -12.53 -13.81
C ALA A 72 10.10 -12.49 -14.14
N LYS A 73 10.72 -13.66 -14.34
CA LYS A 73 12.13 -13.75 -14.76
C LYS A 73 12.37 -13.13 -16.14
N ALA A 74 11.50 -13.42 -17.11
CA ALA A 74 11.59 -12.80 -18.43
C ALA A 74 11.51 -11.27 -18.33
N PHE A 75 10.58 -10.76 -17.51
CA PHE A 75 10.46 -9.33 -17.25
C PHE A 75 11.74 -8.75 -16.61
N LEU A 76 12.33 -9.42 -15.62
CA LEU A 76 13.61 -8.98 -15.03
C LEU A 76 14.75 -8.95 -16.04
N ALA A 77 14.82 -9.91 -16.96
CA ALA A 77 15.85 -9.97 -18.00
C ALA A 77 15.76 -8.79 -18.99
N GLU A 78 14.56 -8.25 -19.22
CA GLU A 78 14.34 -7.04 -20.02
C GLU A 78 14.75 -5.75 -19.26
N HIS A 79 14.99 -5.82 -17.94
CA HIS A 79 15.25 -4.67 -17.08
C HIS A 79 16.49 -4.87 -16.15
N PRO A 80 17.68 -5.23 -16.67
CA PRO A 80 18.81 -5.73 -15.87
C PRO A 80 19.42 -4.71 -14.89
N GLU A 81 19.29 -3.40 -15.16
CA GLU A 81 19.89 -2.33 -14.35
C GLU A 81 18.84 -1.50 -13.57
N GLN A 82 17.60 -1.96 -13.53
CA GLN A 82 16.51 -1.26 -12.87
C GLN A 82 16.18 -1.89 -11.51
N SER A 83 15.79 -1.05 -10.56
CA SER A 83 15.23 -1.52 -9.28
C SER A 83 13.74 -1.82 -9.42
N GLY A 84 13.25 -2.87 -8.76
CA GLY A 84 11.84 -3.24 -8.78
C GLY A 84 11.37 -3.89 -7.47
N ILE A 85 10.05 -4.01 -7.34
CA ILE A 85 9.39 -4.70 -6.22
C ILE A 85 8.51 -5.81 -6.79
N ILE A 86 8.69 -7.04 -6.30
CA ILE A 86 7.83 -8.18 -6.66
C ILE A 86 6.91 -8.47 -5.47
N TYR A 87 5.61 -8.16 -5.65
CA TYR A 87 4.61 -8.49 -4.65
C TYR A 87 4.13 -9.94 -4.79
N CYS A 88 4.16 -10.67 -3.68
CA CYS A 88 3.69 -12.06 -3.60
C CYS A 88 2.56 -12.17 -2.55
N LEU A 89 1.69 -13.16 -2.72
CA LEU A 89 0.49 -13.30 -1.88
C LEU A 89 0.80 -13.82 -0.46
N THR A 90 1.84 -14.65 -0.29
CA THR A 90 2.15 -15.31 0.99
C THR A 90 3.62 -15.15 1.35
N ARG A 91 3.95 -15.21 2.65
CA ARG A 91 5.33 -15.17 3.15
C ARG A 91 6.19 -16.27 2.53
N LYS A 92 5.66 -17.50 2.50
CA LYS A 92 6.32 -18.65 1.86
C LYS A 92 6.67 -18.38 0.40
N LEU A 93 5.76 -17.76 -0.36
CA LEU A 93 6.03 -17.44 -1.77
C LEU A 93 7.09 -16.33 -1.92
N VAL A 94 7.09 -15.34 -1.02
CA VAL A 94 8.17 -14.32 -0.98
C VAL A 94 9.53 -14.99 -0.78
N GLU A 95 9.64 -15.90 0.19
CA GLU A 95 10.88 -16.64 0.46
C GLU A 95 11.30 -17.50 -0.75
N GLU A 96 10.39 -18.30 -1.30
CA GLU A 96 10.65 -19.16 -2.47
C GLU A 96 11.14 -18.37 -3.69
N VAL A 97 10.48 -17.26 -4.02
CA VAL A 97 10.86 -16.42 -5.16
C VAL A 97 12.22 -15.75 -4.93
N CYS A 98 12.46 -15.24 -3.71
CA CYS A 98 13.72 -14.59 -3.34
C CYS A 98 14.89 -15.58 -3.44
N ASP A 99 14.77 -16.76 -2.82
CA ASP A 99 15.84 -17.76 -2.79
C ASP A 99 16.18 -18.25 -4.21
N ARG A 100 15.15 -18.46 -5.03
CA ARG A 100 15.33 -18.90 -6.42
C ARG A 100 16.01 -17.83 -7.29
N LEU A 101 15.60 -16.57 -7.18
CA LEU A 101 16.25 -15.47 -7.90
C LEU A 101 17.69 -15.24 -7.43
N ALA A 102 17.95 -15.34 -6.12
CA ALA A 102 19.29 -15.24 -5.55
C ALA A 102 20.20 -16.36 -6.06
N ALA A 103 19.72 -17.60 -6.12
CA ALA A 103 20.45 -18.74 -6.69
C ALA A 103 20.74 -18.57 -8.20
N GLU A 104 19.92 -17.79 -8.90
CA GLU A 104 20.10 -17.44 -10.31
C GLU A 104 20.99 -16.19 -10.51
N GLY A 105 21.52 -15.60 -9.45
CA GLY A 105 22.50 -14.50 -9.49
C GLY A 105 21.91 -13.09 -9.44
N TYR A 106 20.60 -12.94 -9.22
CA TYR A 106 19.99 -11.61 -9.08
C TYR A 106 20.28 -11.02 -7.70
N SER A 107 20.54 -9.70 -7.66
CA SER A 107 20.62 -8.93 -6.41
C SER A 107 19.22 -8.70 -5.85
N VAL A 108 18.77 -9.58 -4.94
CA VAL A 108 17.42 -9.55 -4.38
C VAL A 108 17.43 -9.70 -2.86
N THR A 109 16.36 -9.23 -2.22
CA THR A 109 16.07 -9.48 -0.81
C THR A 109 14.58 -9.71 -0.64
N ARG A 110 14.19 -10.19 0.55
CA ARG A 110 12.79 -10.43 0.93
C ARG A 110 12.34 -9.46 2.01
N TYR A 111 11.05 -9.16 2.00
CA TYR A 111 10.39 -8.42 3.06
C TYR A 111 9.00 -9.00 3.35
N HIS A 112 8.72 -9.27 4.62
CA HIS A 112 7.38 -9.58 5.13
C HIS A 112 7.33 -9.37 6.64
N ALA A 113 6.13 -9.21 7.20
CA ALA A 113 5.89 -8.98 8.63
C ALA A 113 6.22 -10.19 9.56
N GLY A 114 7.02 -11.14 9.10
CA GLY A 114 7.55 -12.25 9.91
C GLY A 114 9.06 -12.20 10.06
N LEU A 115 9.73 -11.24 9.42
CA LEU A 115 11.14 -10.95 9.67
C LEU A 115 11.26 -10.26 11.03
N ALA A 116 12.38 -10.51 11.72
CA ALA A 116 12.72 -9.77 12.92
C ALA A 116 13.03 -8.31 12.55
N ASP A 117 12.81 -7.40 13.51
CA ASP A 117 13.33 -6.04 13.40
C ASP A 117 14.86 -6.09 13.33
N ALA A 118 15.44 -5.19 12.54
CA ALA A 118 16.88 -5.09 12.34
C ALA A 118 17.58 -4.43 13.53
#